data_AF-A0A9E1UWP5-F1
#
_entry.id   AF-A0A9E1UWP5-F1
#
_cell.length_a   1.000
_cell.length_b   1.000
_cell.length_c   1.000
_cell.angle_alpha   90.00
_cell.angle_beta   90.00
_cell.angle_gamma   90.00
#
_symmetry.space_group_name_H-M   'P 1'
#
loop_
_entity.id
_entity.type
_entity.pdbx_description
1 polymer ?
#
loop_
_entity_poly.entity_id
_entity_poly.type
_entity_poly.pdbx_seq_one_letter_code
_entity_poly.pdbx_strand_id
1 'polypeptide(L)'
;MSPTTFLASVSLLLAISLPAAETRMVPFLIPSVGDFPDAVNVSWLNHRPAGKHGFVKVRDGHFVLGNGERIRFLGGGLIRAACFPSHEQATALAKRLGATGFNLVRVHHIDTSYAPKGFWDPAFKDKHHLDAGQLERFDFLVNALRKEGVYLNINLHVSRTFTEADGFPEAKKLPGMGKGVTIFLPRMIELQKSYARDLLTHLNPYTGKRYVDSPALAAVETNNENSLLGLVVPGKLPRLPDRYEKVLTGHWNRWLAKRCGDSAAVNRRWSGVNEPPGEELLTNATFTKGSEHWTGESPEVMTMARADGIANGKPALHIRCLKPGKLAWTMQMHQIGLELKDGKPYTFHFQMRSAKPAKVQTVARLDHAHPESGRFEVVGLNRPFQVGPEWQDYSFTFLARKPRGKGNRIGFTFPNQKGEFWLANTSLKPGGRIGGITPGESLEAGTIRRPLGIAESTAAQWRDWIACVCEIESTYFAEMRRFLKEDLGVKCPVIGSQVSYGGIYGALREGTMDYGDMHAYWQHPRFLGRAWDMRNWRVANTPMVDAPERSTLARLARHRL
;
A
#
# COMPACT_ATOMS: atom_id res chain seq x y z
N MET A 1 -24.81 -60.70 -51.54
CA MET A 1 -23.52 -61.03 -52.16
C MET A 1 -22.65 -59.78 -52.13
N SER A 2 -21.42 -59.91 -51.64
CA SER A 2 -20.35 -58.90 -51.55
C SER A 2 -19.84 -58.45 -52.93
N PRO A 3 -18.71 -57.75 -53.01
CA PRO A 3 -18.36 -56.39 -52.56
C PRO A 3 -17.88 -55.56 -53.79
N THR A 4 -17.50 -54.29 -53.65
CA THR A 4 -16.28 -53.79 -54.32
C THR A 4 -15.87 -52.40 -53.83
N THR A 5 -14.80 -52.42 -53.04
CA THR A 5 -13.54 -51.69 -53.26
C THR A 5 -13.60 -50.16 -53.45
N PHE A 6 -13.29 -49.49 -52.35
CA PHE A 6 -12.74 -48.15 -52.25
C PHE A 6 -11.45 -48.01 -53.08
N LEU A 7 -11.34 -46.97 -53.91
CA LEU A 7 -10.06 -46.45 -54.37
C LEU A 7 -10.11 -44.93 -54.48
N ALA A 8 -9.08 -44.33 -53.87
CA ALA A 8 -8.92 -42.92 -53.57
C ALA A 8 -8.93 -42.01 -54.80
N SER A 9 -9.59 -40.85 -54.65
CA SER A 9 -9.26 -39.65 -55.41
C SER A 9 -8.85 -38.57 -54.41
N VAL A 10 -7.54 -38.38 -54.24
CA VAL A 10 -6.95 -37.33 -53.44
C VAL A 10 -7.11 -36.02 -54.22
N SER A 11 -8.10 -35.21 -53.86
CA SER A 11 -8.16 -33.80 -54.29
C SER A 11 -7.29 -32.98 -53.36
N LEU A 12 -6.08 -32.65 -53.84
CA LEU A 12 -5.14 -31.76 -53.18
C LEU A 12 -5.71 -30.33 -53.22
N LEU A 13 -6.47 -29.93 -52.19
CA LEU A 13 -6.82 -28.53 -51.93
C LEU A 13 -5.54 -27.82 -51.45
N LEU A 14 -4.84 -27.16 -52.39
CA LEU A 14 -3.86 -26.15 -52.05
C LEU A 14 -4.57 -25.02 -51.30
N ALA A 15 -4.48 -25.05 -49.97
CA ALA A 15 -4.75 -23.89 -49.15
C ALA A 15 -3.70 -22.83 -49.49
N ILE A 16 -4.07 -21.87 -50.33
CA ILE A 16 -3.30 -20.64 -50.53
C ILE A 16 -3.35 -19.90 -49.19
N SER A 17 -2.34 -20.11 -48.34
CA SER A 17 -2.08 -19.24 -47.21
C SER A 17 -1.75 -17.86 -47.76
N LEU A 18 -2.72 -16.97 -47.80
CA LEU A 18 -2.45 -15.54 -47.96
C LEU A 18 -1.49 -15.14 -46.83
N PRO A 19 -0.32 -14.57 -47.13
CA PRO A 19 0.57 -14.09 -46.09
C PRO A 19 -0.20 -13.05 -45.27
N ALA A 20 -0.21 -13.24 -43.95
CA ALA A 20 -0.77 -12.24 -43.04
C ALA A 20 -0.13 -10.90 -43.37
N ALA A 21 -0.95 -9.90 -43.71
CA ALA A 21 -0.46 -8.57 -44.07
C ALA A 21 0.43 -8.07 -42.94
N GLU A 22 1.73 -7.93 -43.20
CA GLU A 22 2.66 -7.30 -42.28
C GLU A 22 2.07 -5.94 -41.90
N THR A 23 1.67 -5.80 -40.64
CA THR A 23 1.15 -4.54 -40.12
C THR A 23 2.30 -3.54 -40.16
N ARG A 24 2.37 -2.74 -41.22
CA ARG A 24 3.40 -1.72 -41.40
C ARG A 24 3.22 -0.66 -40.32
N MET A 25 4.02 -0.75 -39.26
CA MET A 25 4.03 0.24 -38.19
C MET A 25 4.52 1.57 -38.78
N VAL A 26 3.64 2.55 -38.87
CA VAL A 26 4.01 3.93 -39.22
C VAL A 26 4.47 4.65 -37.94
N PRO A 27 5.52 5.49 -38.01
CA PRO A 27 5.91 6.31 -36.88
C PRO A 27 4.75 7.22 -36.47
N PHE A 28 4.27 7.06 -35.23
CA PHE A 28 3.38 8.04 -34.63
C PHE A 28 4.22 9.23 -34.18
N LEU A 29 4.40 10.21 -35.08
CA LEU A 29 5.15 11.43 -34.80
C LEU A 29 4.34 12.32 -33.86
N ILE A 30 4.76 12.38 -32.60
CA ILE A 30 4.29 13.42 -31.69
C ILE A 30 5.08 14.69 -32.07
N PRO A 31 4.41 15.78 -32.49
CA PRO A 31 5.10 17.02 -32.82
C PRO A 31 5.99 17.45 -31.66
N SER A 32 7.12 18.07 -32.00
CA SER A 32 8.02 18.70 -31.05
C SER A 32 7.22 19.62 -30.11
N VAL A 33 7.70 19.79 -28.88
CA VAL A 33 7.10 20.77 -27.98
C VAL A 33 7.39 22.17 -28.58
N GLY A 34 6.39 22.84 -29.15
CA GLY A 34 6.54 24.18 -29.74
C GLY A 34 5.92 24.34 -31.14
N ASP A 35 5.84 23.27 -31.93
CA ASP A 35 5.16 23.27 -33.23
C ASP A 35 3.70 22.87 -33.07
N PHE A 36 2.83 23.86 -32.91
CA PHE A 36 1.38 23.66 -32.77
C PHE A 36 0.61 24.26 -33.94
N PRO A 37 -0.04 23.44 -34.79
CA PRO A 37 -0.94 23.96 -35.82
C PRO A 37 -2.18 24.60 -35.18
N ASP A 38 -2.64 25.72 -35.75
CA ASP A 38 -3.71 26.56 -35.21
C ASP A 38 -5.03 25.82 -34.93
N ALA A 39 -5.29 24.71 -35.64
CA ALA A 39 -6.53 23.94 -35.54
C ALA A 39 -6.81 23.35 -34.14
N VAL A 40 -5.81 23.26 -33.26
CA VAL A 40 -5.98 22.77 -31.87
C VAL A 40 -5.69 23.84 -30.82
N ASN A 41 -5.51 25.11 -31.21
CA ASN A 41 -5.22 26.20 -30.28
C ASN A 41 -6.52 26.72 -29.63
N VAL A 42 -6.77 26.28 -28.41
CA VAL A 42 -7.89 26.67 -27.55
C VAL A 42 -7.42 27.47 -26.32
N SER A 43 -6.29 28.17 -26.44
CA SER A 43 -5.70 28.96 -25.35
C SER A 43 -6.61 30.03 -24.74
N TRP A 44 -7.62 30.47 -25.49
CA TRP A 44 -8.66 31.40 -25.03
C TRP A 44 -9.52 30.85 -23.88
N LEU A 45 -9.50 29.53 -23.63
CA LEU A 45 -10.15 28.90 -22.47
C LEU A 45 -9.43 29.21 -21.15
N ASN A 46 -8.16 29.64 -21.20
CA ASN A 46 -7.33 29.85 -20.02
C ASN A 46 -7.27 31.33 -19.63
N HIS A 47 -7.48 31.59 -18.33
CA HIS A 47 -7.19 32.91 -17.74
C HIS A 47 -5.69 33.15 -17.66
N ARG A 48 -5.19 34.11 -18.42
CA ARG A 48 -3.76 34.46 -18.47
C ARG A 48 -3.48 35.78 -17.77
N PRO A 49 -2.50 35.83 -16.85
CA PRO A 49 -1.79 34.70 -16.25
C PRO A 49 -2.69 33.87 -15.31
N ALA A 50 -2.27 32.65 -14.98
CA ALA A 50 -2.91 31.85 -13.94
C ALA A 50 -2.97 32.63 -12.63
N GLY A 51 -4.13 32.59 -11.96
CA GLY A 51 -4.38 33.37 -10.75
C GLY A 51 -4.78 34.84 -11.00
N LYS A 52 -5.01 35.27 -12.25
CA LYS A 52 -5.50 36.61 -12.61
C LYS A 52 -6.69 37.06 -11.77
N HIS A 53 -7.61 36.14 -11.47
CA HIS A 53 -8.83 36.42 -10.71
C HIS A 53 -8.71 36.06 -9.21
N GLY A 54 -7.50 35.92 -8.68
CA GLY A 54 -7.25 35.59 -7.27
C GLY A 54 -7.13 34.09 -7.00
N PHE A 55 -7.08 33.74 -5.71
CA PHE A 55 -6.88 32.36 -5.26
C PHE A 55 -8.09 31.47 -5.59
N VAL A 56 -7.79 30.22 -5.92
CA VAL A 56 -8.79 29.15 -6.01
C VAL A 56 -9.42 28.96 -4.63
N LYS A 57 -10.73 28.70 -4.60
CA LYS A 57 -11.51 28.33 -3.42
C LYS A 57 -12.45 27.18 -3.76
N VAL A 58 -12.99 26.53 -2.73
CA VAL A 58 -14.04 25.52 -2.87
C VAL A 58 -15.36 26.15 -2.40
N ARG A 59 -16.41 26.06 -3.22
CA ARG A 59 -17.77 26.51 -2.91
C ARG A 59 -18.77 25.55 -3.56
N ASP A 60 -19.72 25.04 -2.79
CA ASP A 60 -20.81 24.16 -3.26
C ASP A 60 -20.33 22.98 -4.13
N GLY A 61 -19.26 22.31 -3.71
CA GLY A 61 -18.68 21.17 -4.44
C GLY A 61 -17.98 21.54 -5.75
N HIS A 62 -17.63 22.82 -5.94
CA HIS A 62 -16.95 23.34 -7.13
C HIS A 62 -15.73 24.18 -6.77
N PHE A 63 -14.73 24.17 -7.65
CA PHE A 63 -13.65 25.16 -7.60
C PHE A 63 -14.14 26.48 -8.17
N VAL A 64 -13.84 27.57 -7.48
CA VAL A 64 -14.13 28.94 -7.90
C VAL A 64 -12.88 29.80 -7.77
N LEU A 65 -12.80 30.86 -8.58
CA LEU A 65 -11.76 31.88 -8.54
C LEU A 65 -12.11 32.96 -7.50
N GLY A 66 -11.18 33.87 -7.22
CA GLY A 66 -11.38 34.94 -6.24
C GLY A 66 -12.50 35.93 -6.61
N ASN A 67 -12.84 36.08 -7.88
CA ASN A 67 -14.00 36.84 -8.37
C ASN A 67 -15.34 36.06 -8.28
N GLY A 68 -15.32 34.81 -7.81
CA GLY A 68 -16.51 33.94 -7.69
C GLY A 68 -16.86 33.14 -8.94
N GLU A 69 -16.13 33.30 -10.04
CA GLU A 69 -16.29 32.52 -11.27
C GLU A 69 -15.94 31.05 -11.03
N ARG A 70 -16.73 30.11 -11.55
CA ARG A 70 -16.43 28.68 -11.48
C ARG A 70 -15.30 28.32 -12.44
N ILE A 71 -14.32 27.56 -11.95
CA ILE A 71 -13.25 26.97 -12.78
C ILE A 71 -13.35 25.45 -12.80
N ARG A 72 -13.03 24.84 -13.94
CA ARG A 72 -12.85 23.40 -14.10
C ARG A 72 -11.41 23.14 -14.50
N PHE A 73 -10.72 22.26 -13.77
CA PHE A 73 -9.35 21.92 -14.09
C PHE A 73 -9.29 20.74 -15.07
N LEU A 74 -8.66 20.96 -16.21
CA LEU A 74 -8.19 19.94 -17.13
C LEU A 74 -6.68 19.91 -17.02
N GLY A 75 -6.16 18.95 -16.26
CA GLY A 75 -4.77 18.94 -15.83
C GLY A 75 -3.96 17.74 -16.29
N GLY A 76 -2.64 17.88 -16.18
CA GLY A 76 -1.66 16.81 -16.37
C GLY A 76 -0.66 16.74 -15.22
N GLY A 77 0.13 15.67 -15.17
CA GLY A 77 1.17 15.49 -14.15
C GLY A 77 2.58 15.62 -14.73
N LEU A 78 3.47 16.32 -14.03
CA LEU A 78 4.92 16.23 -14.23
C LEU A 78 5.52 15.39 -13.11
N ILE A 79 6.37 14.43 -13.47
CA ILE A 79 6.85 13.40 -12.54
C ILE A 79 8.37 13.44 -12.46
N ARG A 80 8.92 13.52 -11.24
CA ARG A 80 10.37 13.50 -10.96
C ARG A 80 11.12 14.57 -11.78
N ALA A 81 12.14 14.16 -12.56
CA ALA A 81 12.98 15.02 -13.36
C ALA A 81 12.21 15.93 -14.33
N ALA A 82 11.00 15.54 -14.76
CA ALA A 82 10.15 16.37 -15.61
C ALA A 82 9.68 17.67 -14.94
N CYS A 83 9.80 17.78 -13.60
CA CYS A 83 9.52 19.02 -12.86
C CYS A 83 10.67 20.03 -12.92
N PHE A 84 11.81 19.64 -13.50
CA PHE A 84 13.02 20.46 -13.60
C PHE A 84 13.49 20.53 -15.06
N PRO A 85 12.67 21.00 -16.01
CA PRO A 85 13.09 21.17 -17.40
C PRO A 85 14.14 22.28 -17.55
N SER A 86 14.83 22.34 -18.70
CA SER A 86 15.54 23.58 -19.07
C SER A 86 14.54 24.73 -19.29
N HIS A 87 15.00 25.98 -19.31
CA HIS A 87 14.11 27.12 -19.57
C HIS A 87 13.41 27.04 -20.93
N GLU A 88 14.11 26.56 -21.96
CA GLU A 88 13.57 26.33 -23.29
C GLU A 88 12.44 25.29 -23.25
N GLN A 89 12.72 24.12 -22.65
CA GLN A 89 11.74 23.05 -22.48
C GLN A 89 10.53 23.50 -21.65
N ALA A 90 10.76 24.27 -20.58
CA ALA A 90 9.70 24.83 -19.73
C ALA A 90 8.77 25.76 -20.52
N THR A 91 9.36 26.66 -21.31
CA THR A 91 8.64 27.62 -22.14
C THR A 91 7.81 26.90 -23.19
N ALA A 92 8.43 25.96 -23.91
CA ALA A 92 7.77 25.19 -24.94
C ALA A 92 6.61 24.35 -24.34
N LEU A 93 6.86 23.69 -23.20
CA LEU A 93 5.88 22.87 -22.51
C LEU A 93 4.68 23.70 -22.07
N ALA A 94 4.91 24.85 -21.44
CA ALA A 94 3.85 25.74 -21.00
C ALA A 94 2.98 26.21 -22.16
N LYS A 95 3.59 26.63 -23.28
CA LYS A 95 2.87 27.04 -24.49
C LYS A 95 2.00 25.91 -25.04
N ARG A 96 2.55 24.69 -25.14
CA ARG A 96 1.82 23.48 -25.57
C ARG A 96 0.61 23.20 -24.68
N LEU A 97 0.78 23.22 -23.37
CA LEU A 97 -0.30 22.99 -22.42
C LEU A 97 -1.38 24.07 -22.53
N GLY A 98 -0.98 25.34 -22.53
CA GLY A 98 -1.91 26.46 -22.69
C GLY A 98 -2.68 26.42 -24.00
N ALA A 99 -2.00 26.16 -25.12
CA ALA A 99 -2.62 26.05 -26.44
C ALA A 99 -3.63 24.89 -26.51
N THR A 100 -3.39 23.79 -25.80
CA THR A 100 -4.29 22.62 -25.80
C THR A 100 -5.39 22.69 -24.72
N GLY A 101 -5.53 23.82 -24.03
CA GLY A 101 -6.58 24.04 -23.02
C GLY A 101 -6.31 23.36 -21.68
N PHE A 102 -5.13 22.78 -21.47
CA PHE A 102 -4.71 22.33 -20.14
C PHE A 102 -4.49 23.56 -19.27
N ASN A 103 -4.98 23.52 -18.04
CA ASN A 103 -4.96 24.64 -17.11
C ASN A 103 -4.49 24.28 -15.69
N LEU A 104 -3.99 23.06 -15.49
CA LEU A 104 -3.38 22.63 -14.23
C LEU A 104 -2.21 21.66 -14.48
N VAL A 105 -1.13 21.83 -13.73
CA VAL A 105 -0.05 20.85 -13.61
C VAL A 105 0.10 20.41 -12.16
N ARG A 106 0.00 19.10 -11.94
CA ARG A 106 0.38 18.45 -10.68
C ARG A 106 1.84 18.04 -10.73
N VAL A 107 2.67 18.58 -9.84
CA VAL A 107 4.07 18.15 -9.73
C VAL A 107 4.19 17.03 -8.70
N HIS A 108 4.78 15.92 -9.12
CA HIS A 108 4.71 14.66 -8.40
C HIS A 108 6.09 14.01 -8.26
N HIS A 109 6.33 13.34 -7.13
CA HIS A 109 7.61 12.71 -6.77
C HIS A 109 8.82 13.67 -6.77
N ILE A 110 8.58 14.98 -6.65
CA ILE A 110 9.64 16.01 -6.61
C ILE A 110 10.61 15.80 -5.42
N ASP A 111 10.12 15.19 -4.34
CA ASP A 111 10.80 14.88 -3.09
C ASP A 111 11.61 13.56 -3.11
N THR A 112 11.77 12.91 -4.28
CA THR A 112 12.35 11.55 -4.34
C THR A 112 13.87 11.54 -4.39
N SER A 113 14.45 12.26 -5.35
CA SER A 113 15.84 12.11 -5.77
C SER A 113 16.67 13.36 -5.53
N TYR A 114 17.99 13.19 -5.47
CA TYR A 114 18.93 14.31 -5.52
C TYR A 114 19.01 14.91 -6.93
N ALA A 115 19.51 16.13 -7.03
CA ALA A 115 19.88 16.76 -8.30
C ALA A 115 20.85 15.84 -9.08
N PRO A 116 20.78 15.84 -10.43
CA PRO A 116 19.90 16.65 -11.29
C PRO A 116 18.51 16.02 -11.53
N LYS A 117 18.14 14.94 -10.83
CA LYS A 117 16.89 14.20 -11.09
C LYS A 117 15.73 14.55 -10.15
N GLY A 118 15.99 15.31 -9.09
CA GLY A 118 15.01 15.72 -8.08
C GLY A 118 15.45 16.96 -7.32
N PHE A 119 14.78 17.28 -6.22
CA PHE A 119 14.97 18.53 -5.48
C PHE A 119 16.15 18.57 -4.51
N TRP A 120 16.69 17.44 -4.06
CA TRP A 120 17.64 17.44 -2.95
C TRP A 120 19.08 17.75 -3.39
N ASP A 121 19.80 18.51 -2.58
CA ASP A 121 21.19 18.89 -2.84
C ASP A 121 22.15 17.69 -2.60
N PRO A 122 22.88 17.22 -3.64
CA PRO A 122 23.79 16.08 -3.53
C PRO A 122 25.05 16.38 -2.68
N ALA A 123 25.32 17.63 -2.32
CA ALA A 123 26.38 17.99 -1.37
C ALA A 123 26.09 17.47 0.05
N PHE A 124 24.84 17.12 0.35
CA PHE A 124 24.41 16.61 1.64
C PHE A 124 23.92 15.16 1.54
N LYS A 125 24.26 14.36 2.55
CA LYS A 125 23.83 12.95 2.63
C LYS A 125 22.40 12.80 3.12
N ASP A 126 21.89 13.79 3.84
CA ASP A 126 20.49 13.89 4.23
C ASP A 126 19.66 14.56 3.13
N LYS A 127 18.34 14.62 3.33
CA LYS A 127 17.40 15.30 2.45
C LYS A 127 16.77 16.49 3.17
N HIS A 128 17.59 17.40 3.69
CA HIS A 128 17.11 18.61 4.34
C HIS A 128 17.28 19.86 3.47
N HIS A 129 18.13 19.82 2.45
CA HIS A 129 18.49 21.00 1.66
C HIS A 129 18.03 20.87 0.21
N LEU A 130 17.37 21.92 -0.29
CA LEU A 130 16.96 22.02 -1.68
C LEU A 130 18.16 22.45 -2.52
N ASP A 131 18.38 21.77 -3.64
CA ASP A 131 19.37 22.16 -4.64
C ASP A 131 18.95 23.48 -5.29
N ALA A 132 19.83 24.48 -5.23
CA ALA A 132 19.53 25.82 -5.73
C ALA A 132 19.26 25.85 -7.24
N GLY A 133 19.98 25.04 -8.03
CA GLY A 133 19.80 24.98 -9.48
C GLY A 133 18.48 24.31 -9.87
N GLN A 134 18.08 23.27 -9.16
CA GLN A 134 16.79 22.61 -9.37
C GLN A 134 15.62 23.49 -8.89
N LEU A 135 15.80 24.23 -7.79
CA LEU A 135 14.82 25.22 -7.33
C LEU A 135 14.63 26.36 -8.34
N GLU A 136 15.72 26.87 -8.92
CA GLU A 136 15.66 27.88 -9.99
C GLU A 136 14.90 27.36 -11.22
N ARG A 137 15.19 26.14 -11.69
CA ARG A 137 14.51 25.54 -12.85
C ARG A 137 13.03 25.32 -12.58
N PHE A 138 12.69 24.91 -11.36
CA PHE A 138 11.31 24.77 -10.93
C PHE A 138 10.61 26.15 -10.89
N ASP A 139 11.27 27.17 -10.36
CA ASP A 139 10.75 28.53 -10.33
C ASP A 139 10.46 29.07 -11.74
N PHE A 140 11.37 28.83 -12.69
CA PHE A 140 11.18 29.20 -14.09
C PHE A 140 10.00 28.45 -14.72
N LEU A 141 9.91 27.13 -14.50
CA LEU A 141 8.77 26.33 -14.96
C LEU A 141 7.44 26.89 -14.46
N VAL A 142 7.36 27.22 -13.17
CA VAL A 142 6.14 27.76 -12.56
C VAL A 142 5.78 29.12 -13.17
N ASN A 143 6.75 29.98 -13.43
CA ASN A 143 6.51 31.24 -14.13
C ASN A 143 6.04 31.03 -15.58
N ALA A 144 6.64 30.08 -16.32
CA ALA A 144 6.24 29.75 -17.68
C ALA A 144 4.78 29.23 -17.73
N LEU A 145 4.44 28.27 -16.86
CA LEU A 145 3.07 27.75 -16.71
C LEU A 145 2.08 28.87 -16.38
N ARG A 146 2.44 29.73 -15.42
CA ARG A 146 1.62 30.88 -15.01
C ARG A 146 1.31 31.81 -16.19
N LYS A 147 2.30 32.16 -17.03
CA LYS A 147 2.09 33.04 -18.18
C LYS A 147 1.05 32.49 -19.16
N GLU A 148 0.97 31.17 -19.30
CA GLU A 148 0.06 30.47 -20.21
C GLU A 148 -1.29 30.10 -19.58
N GLY A 149 -1.56 30.56 -18.36
CA GLY A 149 -2.82 30.31 -17.65
C GLY A 149 -2.92 28.93 -17.02
N VAL A 150 -1.79 28.24 -16.84
CA VAL A 150 -1.71 26.91 -16.25
C VAL A 150 -1.37 27.03 -14.77
N TYR A 151 -2.28 26.56 -13.91
CA TYR A 151 -2.14 26.55 -12.46
C TYR A 151 -1.21 25.41 -12.00
N LEU A 152 -0.78 25.48 -10.74
CA LEU A 152 0.11 24.50 -10.12
C LEU A 152 -0.57 23.78 -8.95
N ASN A 153 -0.31 22.49 -8.82
CA ASN A 153 -0.64 21.69 -7.65
C ASN A 153 0.61 20.95 -7.14
N ILE A 154 0.94 21.11 -5.85
CA ILE A 154 2.20 20.65 -5.24
C ILE A 154 1.93 19.57 -4.20
N ASN A 155 2.67 18.46 -4.28
CA ASN A 155 2.78 17.47 -3.22
C ASN A 155 3.90 17.79 -2.21
N LEU A 156 3.61 17.65 -0.92
CA LEU A 156 4.60 17.85 0.15
C LEU A 156 5.24 16.55 0.67
N HIS A 157 4.68 15.38 0.32
CA HIS A 157 5.31 14.10 0.58
C HIS A 157 4.77 13.01 -0.36
N VAL A 158 5.63 12.39 -1.18
CA VAL A 158 5.26 11.32 -2.10
C VAL A 158 6.14 10.10 -1.90
N SER A 159 7.43 10.26 -2.19
CA SER A 159 8.41 9.16 -2.20
C SER A 159 9.75 9.52 -1.59
N ARG A 160 9.80 10.56 -0.74
CA ARG A 160 10.97 10.80 0.10
C ARG A 160 11.31 9.56 0.92
N THR A 161 12.56 9.14 0.82
CA THR A 161 13.14 8.08 1.64
C THR A 161 13.97 8.71 2.74
N PHE A 162 13.80 8.23 3.97
CA PHE A 162 14.57 8.66 5.14
C PHE A 162 15.70 7.67 5.40
N THR A 163 16.85 8.17 5.83
CA THR A 163 18.09 7.43 6.03
C THR A 163 18.69 7.71 7.40
N GLU A 164 19.81 7.06 7.73
CA GLU A 164 20.55 7.37 8.95
C GLU A 164 21.11 8.80 8.95
N ALA A 165 21.45 9.35 7.77
CA ALA A 165 21.88 10.74 7.63
C ALA A 165 20.76 11.73 7.98
N ASP A 166 19.50 11.35 7.75
CA ASP A 166 18.32 12.14 8.17
C ASP A 166 18.02 11.99 9.68
N GLY A 167 18.82 11.21 10.42
CA GLY A 167 18.67 10.95 11.86
C GLY A 167 17.84 9.72 12.22
N PHE A 168 17.68 8.77 11.28
CA PHE A 168 16.88 7.54 11.50
C PHE A 168 17.74 6.27 11.46
N PRO A 169 18.39 5.87 12.57
CA PRO A 169 19.03 4.57 12.72
C PRO A 169 18.11 3.42 12.32
N GLU A 170 18.65 2.41 11.63
CA GLU A 170 17.87 1.26 11.16
C GLU A 170 16.76 1.63 10.17
N ALA A 171 16.85 2.77 9.46
CA ALA A 171 15.83 3.23 8.51
C ALA A 171 15.43 2.18 7.46
N LYS A 172 16.34 1.27 7.08
CA LYS A 172 16.07 0.15 6.15
C LYS A 172 15.01 -0.83 6.66
N LYS A 173 14.73 -0.84 7.97
CA LYS A 173 13.68 -1.66 8.61
C LYS A 173 12.33 -0.95 8.68
N LEU A 174 12.26 0.34 8.33
CA LEU A 174 11.01 1.09 8.27
C LEU A 174 10.26 0.83 6.95
N PRO A 175 8.94 1.07 6.91
CA PRO A 175 8.19 0.99 5.66
C PRO A 175 8.79 1.89 4.58
N GLY A 176 8.74 1.41 3.33
CA GLY A 176 9.26 2.13 2.17
C GLY A 176 8.66 3.53 2.05
N MET A 177 9.50 4.51 1.68
CA MET A 177 9.13 5.93 1.58
C MET A 177 8.52 6.51 2.88
N GLY A 178 8.79 5.88 4.03
CA GLY A 178 8.23 6.29 5.31
C GLY A 178 6.71 6.15 5.42
N LYS A 179 6.04 5.40 4.53
CA LYS A 179 4.57 5.27 4.55
C LYS A 179 4.08 4.76 5.91
N GLY A 180 3.00 5.36 6.42
CA GLY A 180 2.44 5.14 7.75
C GLY A 180 3.26 5.72 8.89
N VAL A 181 4.60 5.60 8.88
CA VAL A 181 5.45 6.07 9.99
C VAL A 181 5.65 7.59 9.99
N THR A 182 5.56 8.24 8.83
CA THR A 182 5.59 9.71 8.70
C THR A 182 4.39 10.42 9.32
N ILE A 183 3.36 9.68 9.72
CA ILE A 183 2.11 10.20 10.34
C ILE A 183 2.27 10.37 11.86
N PHE A 184 3.17 9.63 12.51
CA PHE A 184 3.28 9.65 13.98
C PHE A 184 4.70 9.80 14.53
N LEU A 185 5.75 9.65 13.71
CA LEU A 185 7.11 9.88 14.16
C LEU A 185 7.41 11.38 14.20
N PRO A 186 7.64 12.00 15.38
CA PRO A 186 7.73 13.46 15.50
C PRO A 186 8.80 14.07 14.60
N ARG A 187 10.00 13.48 14.55
CA ARG A 187 11.08 13.98 13.69
C ARG A 187 10.72 13.93 12.20
N MET A 188 9.98 12.92 11.74
CA MET A 188 9.53 12.87 10.34
C MET A 188 8.45 13.91 10.04
N ILE A 189 7.58 14.20 11.01
CA ILE A 189 6.58 15.28 10.90
C ILE A 189 7.29 16.63 10.80
N GLU A 190 8.28 16.88 11.66
CA GLU A 190 9.08 18.11 11.61
C GLU A 190 9.85 18.26 10.30
N LEU A 191 10.41 17.18 9.75
CA LEU A 191 11.07 17.22 8.44
C LEU A 191 10.11 17.46 7.27
N GLN A 192 8.84 17.07 7.39
CA GLN A 192 7.80 17.41 6.42
C GLN A 192 7.42 18.89 6.54
N LYS A 193 7.27 19.42 7.76
CA LYS A 193 7.02 20.85 8.00
C LYS A 193 8.16 21.73 7.53
N SER A 194 9.42 21.33 7.76
CA SER A 194 10.60 22.04 7.25
C SER A 194 10.57 22.11 5.73
N TYR A 195 10.42 20.96 5.05
CA TYR A 195 10.34 20.92 3.59
C TYR A 195 9.20 21.79 3.03
N ALA A 196 8.02 21.73 3.65
CA ALA A 196 6.89 22.57 3.27
C ALA A 196 7.17 24.06 3.46
N ARG A 197 7.82 24.45 4.57
CA ARG A 197 8.23 25.83 4.83
C ARG A 197 9.24 26.29 3.78
N ASP A 198 10.31 25.53 3.58
CA ASP A 198 11.42 25.88 2.68
C ASP A 198 10.90 26.05 1.25
N LEU A 199 10.01 25.17 0.77
CA LEU A 199 9.46 25.26 -0.57
C LEU A 199 8.37 26.34 -0.69
N LEU A 200 7.36 26.33 0.18
CA LEU A 200 6.17 27.18 0.00
C LEU A 200 6.43 28.65 0.37
N THR A 201 7.40 28.93 1.24
CA THR A 201 7.78 30.30 1.59
C THR A 201 8.92 30.86 0.75
N HIS A 202 9.51 30.05 -0.15
CA HIS A 202 10.52 30.50 -1.10
C HIS A 202 9.98 31.59 -2.03
N LEU A 203 10.76 32.67 -2.20
CA LEU A 203 10.46 33.76 -3.13
C LEU A 203 10.91 33.35 -4.54
N ASN A 204 9.94 33.07 -5.42
CA ASN A 204 10.24 32.77 -6.81
C ASN A 204 10.69 34.07 -7.53
N PRO A 205 11.95 34.16 -8.00
CA PRO A 205 12.53 35.39 -8.54
C PRO A 205 11.87 35.82 -9.86
N TYR A 206 11.27 34.88 -10.61
CA TYR A 206 10.60 35.16 -11.88
C TYR A 206 9.18 35.71 -11.73
N THR A 207 8.57 35.54 -10.56
CA THR A 207 7.21 36.03 -10.28
C THR A 207 7.19 37.13 -9.23
N GLY A 208 8.26 37.31 -8.46
CA GLY A 208 8.34 38.24 -7.33
C GLY A 208 7.41 37.86 -6.17
N LYS A 209 6.98 36.60 -6.10
CA LYS A 209 6.04 36.11 -5.08
C LYS A 209 6.57 34.86 -4.41
N ARG A 210 6.29 34.74 -3.11
CA ARG A 210 6.35 33.44 -2.44
C ARG A 210 5.27 32.52 -2.99
N TYR A 211 5.48 31.22 -2.98
CA TYR A 211 4.46 30.27 -3.45
C TYR A 211 3.14 30.43 -2.70
N VAL A 212 3.18 30.62 -1.37
CA VAL A 212 1.97 30.89 -0.55
C VAL A 212 1.23 32.18 -0.95
N ASP A 213 1.90 33.14 -1.58
CA ASP A 213 1.32 34.42 -2.03
C ASP A 213 0.92 34.41 -3.51
N SER A 214 1.14 33.30 -4.21
CA SER A 214 0.83 33.16 -5.63
C SER A 214 -0.56 32.55 -5.84
N PRO A 215 -1.53 33.29 -6.42
CA PRO A 215 -2.84 32.73 -6.76
C PRO A 215 -2.79 31.70 -7.91
N ALA A 216 -1.63 31.51 -8.55
CA ALA A 216 -1.41 30.44 -9.52
C ALA A 216 -1.23 29.07 -8.87
N LEU A 217 -0.94 29.01 -7.55
CA LEU A 217 -0.98 27.78 -6.78
C LEU A 217 -2.46 27.41 -6.53
N ALA A 218 -2.96 26.40 -7.23
CA ALA A 218 -4.34 25.96 -7.14
C ALA A 218 -4.60 25.04 -5.95
N ALA A 219 -3.65 24.18 -5.58
CA ALA A 219 -3.80 23.28 -4.44
C ALA A 219 -2.47 22.78 -3.88
N VAL A 220 -2.48 22.47 -2.58
CA VAL A 220 -1.38 21.80 -1.88
C VAL A 220 -1.87 20.45 -1.33
N GLU A 221 -1.10 19.40 -1.57
CA GLU A 221 -1.34 18.06 -1.04
C GLU A 221 -0.36 17.74 0.09
N THR A 222 -0.89 17.47 1.29
CA THR A 222 -0.08 17.15 2.48
C THR A 222 0.78 15.91 2.23
N ASN A 223 0.18 14.83 1.74
CA ASN A 223 0.92 13.67 1.26
C ASN A 223 0.12 12.86 0.22
N ASN A 224 0.82 12.11 -0.62
CA ASN A 224 0.20 11.22 -1.60
C ASN A 224 0.01 9.81 -1.02
N GLU A 225 -1.20 9.27 -1.11
CA GLU A 225 -1.51 7.85 -0.87
C GLU A 225 -0.87 7.27 0.41
N ASN A 226 -1.08 7.96 1.53
CA ASN A 226 -0.53 7.55 2.83
C ASN A 226 -1.63 7.41 3.87
N SER A 227 -1.60 6.30 4.61
CA SER A 227 -2.50 6.06 5.74
C SER A 227 -1.85 5.05 6.67
N LEU A 228 -1.86 5.35 7.97
CA LEU A 228 -1.43 4.43 9.01
C LEU A 228 -2.46 3.31 9.15
N LEU A 229 -3.75 3.66 9.12
CA LEU A 229 -4.85 2.69 9.15
C LEU A 229 -4.79 1.74 7.95
N GLY A 230 -4.48 2.28 6.76
CA GLY A 230 -4.28 1.53 5.52
C GLY A 230 -3.12 0.53 5.59
N LEU A 231 -2.21 0.65 6.56
CA LEU A 231 -1.19 -0.36 6.87
C LEU A 231 -1.61 -1.29 8.01
N VAL A 232 -2.27 -0.78 9.05
CA VAL A 232 -2.65 -1.54 10.24
C VAL A 232 -3.71 -2.60 9.94
N VAL A 233 -4.83 -2.22 9.31
CA VAL A 233 -5.95 -3.13 9.05
C VAL A 233 -5.55 -4.35 8.22
N PRO A 234 -4.81 -4.21 7.09
CA PRO A 234 -4.37 -5.36 6.32
C PRO A 234 -3.13 -6.06 6.91
N GLY A 235 -2.66 -5.69 8.11
CA GLY A 235 -1.48 -6.31 8.75
C GLY A 235 -0.16 -6.02 8.01
N LYS A 236 -0.07 -4.88 7.31
CA LYS A 236 1.11 -4.44 6.54
C LYS A 236 2.05 -3.54 7.34
N LEU A 237 1.65 -3.03 8.50
CA LEU A 237 2.56 -2.32 9.40
C LEU A 237 3.44 -3.36 10.14
N PRO A 238 4.75 -3.44 9.86
CA PRO A 238 5.62 -4.41 10.53
C PRO A 238 5.79 -4.05 12.01
N ARG A 239 6.43 -4.95 12.76
CA ARG A 239 7.04 -4.55 14.03
C ARG A 239 8.18 -3.59 13.74
N LEU A 240 8.16 -2.43 14.36
CA LEU A 240 9.19 -1.41 14.14
C LEU A 240 10.37 -1.69 15.06
N PRO A 241 11.58 -1.18 14.73
CA PRO A 241 12.67 -1.12 15.70
C PRO A 241 12.22 -0.42 16.99
N ASP A 242 12.74 -0.86 18.13
CA ASP A 242 12.20 -0.51 19.45
C ASP A 242 12.06 1.00 19.68
N ARG A 243 13.01 1.80 19.17
CA ARG A 243 12.94 3.26 19.26
C ARG A 243 11.71 3.88 18.61
N TYR A 244 11.25 3.33 17.49
CA TYR A 244 10.08 3.81 16.75
C TYR A 244 8.80 3.19 17.30
N GLU A 245 8.86 1.92 17.69
CA GLU A 245 7.75 1.20 18.31
C GLU A 245 7.36 1.84 19.65
N LYS A 246 8.33 2.34 20.43
CA LYS A 246 8.09 3.11 21.67
C LYS A 246 7.25 4.37 21.44
N VAL A 247 7.43 5.07 20.32
CA VAL A 247 6.62 6.26 19.99
C VAL A 247 5.16 5.86 19.79
N LEU A 248 4.92 4.83 18.97
CA LEU A 248 3.56 4.35 18.70
C LEU A 248 2.90 3.76 19.96
N THR A 249 3.67 3.03 20.76
CA THR A 249 3.25 2.52 22.08
C THR A 249 2.91 3.67 23.04
N GLY A 250 3.66 4.77 23.00
CA GLY A 250 3.35 5.97 23.77
C GLY A 250 2.03 6.63 23.36
N HIS A 251 1.74 6.75 22.06
CA HIS A 251 0.43 7.22 21.58
C HIS A 251 -0.70 6.29 22.06
N TRP A 252 -0.48 4.98 21.98
CA TRP A 252 -1.45 3.98 22.42
C TRP A 252 -1.77 4.08 23.91
N ASN A 253 -0.74 4.13 24.77
CA ASN A 253 -0.93 4.21 26.21
C ASN A 253 -1.55 5.54 26.64
N ARG A 254 -1.19 6.68 26.02
CA ARG A 254 -1.86 7.96 26.28
C ARG A 254 -3.34 7.92 25.91
N TRP A 255 -3.66 7.29 24.78
CA TRP A 255 -5.04 7.12 24.34
C TRP A 255 -5.84 6.24 25.32
N LEU A 256 -5.23 5.16 25.82
CA LEU A 256 -5.84 4.30 26.83
C LEU A 256 -6.02 5.02 28.17
N ALA A 257 -5.02 5.78 28.63
CA ALA A 257 -5.09 6.54 29.87
C ALA A 257 -6.27 7.51 29.86
N LYS A 258 -6.47 8.22 28.74
CA LYS A 258 -7.61 9.14 28.55
C LYS A 258 -8.98 8.45 28.62
N ARG A 259 -9.07 7.17 28.26
CA ARG A 259 -10.35 6.45 28.10
C ARG A 259 -10.67 5.44 29.20
N CYS A 260 -9.65 4.82 29.78
CA CYS A 260 -9.78 3.75 30.75
C CYS A 260 -9.30 4.16 32.14
N GLY A 261 -8.41 5.15 32.26
CA GLY A 261 -7.82 5.56 33.53
C GLY A 261 -6.69 4.64 34.01
N ASP A 262 -6.99 3.36 34.23
CA ASP A 262 -6.05 2.37 34.82
C ASP A 262 -6.00 1.02 34.09
N SER A 263 -5.01 0.19 34.45
CA SER A 263 -4.82 -1.17 33.91
C SER A 263 -6.00 -2.11 34.19
N ALA A 264 -6.69 -1.95 35.33
CA ALA A 264 -7.79 -2.81 35.70
C ALA A 264 -9.01 -2.56 34.79
N ALA A 265 -9.29 -1.31 34.46
CA ALA A 265 -10.31 -0.89 33.52
C ALA A 265 -10.01 -1.36 32.10
N VAL A 266 -8.75 -1.29 31.65
CA VAL A 266 -8.33 -1.85 30.36
C VAL A 266 -8.59 -3.35 30.31
N ASN A 267 -8.17 -4.12 31.32
CA ASN A 267 -8.40 -5.57 31.36
C ASN A 267 -9.88 -5.94 31.39
N ARG A 268 -10.70 -5.24 32.19
CA ARG A 268 -12.17 -5.43 32.20
C ARG A 268 -12.76 -5.18 30.81
N ARG A 269 -12.39 -4.05 30.19
CA ARG A 269 -12.90 -3.64 28.88
C ARG A 269 -12.53 -4.61 27.77
N TRP A 270 -11.32 -5.13 27.78
CA TRP A 270 -10.87 -6.04 26.73
C TRP A 270 -11.31 -7.48 26.96
N SER A 271 -11.63 -7.85 28.21
CA SER A 271 -12.05 -9.21 28.58
C SER A 271 -11.10 -10.24 27.98
N GLY A 272 -9.79 -10.04 28.19
CA GLY A 272 -8.74 -10.90 27.66
C GLY A 272 -8.97 -12.35 28.10
N VAL A 273 -8.73 -13.29 27.19
CA VAL A 273 -8.86 -14.72 27.48
C VAL A 273 -7.50 -15.23 27.90
N ASN A 274 -7.44 -15.98 29.00
CA ASN A 274 -6.24 -16.67 29.45
C ASN A 274 -6.66 -18.04 30.00
N GLU A 275 -6.75 -19.02 29.11
CA GLU A 275 -7.16 -20.39 29.44
C GLU A 275 -5.92 -21.29 29.51
N PRO A 276 -5.84 -22.21 30.49
CA PRO A 276 -4.75 -23.19 30.55
C PRO A 276 -4.79 -24.10 29.30
N PRO A 277 -3.64 -24.66 28.89
CA PRO A 277 -3.60 -25.57 27.75
C PRO A 277 -4.44 -26.82 28.05
N GLY A 278 -5.32 -27.17 27.12
CA GLY A 278 -6.08 -28.42 27.13
C GLY A 278 -5.31 -29.59 26.51
N GLU A 279 -6.06 -30.62 26.12
CA GLU A 279 -5.52 -31.80 25.45
C GLU A 279 -5.03 -31.51 24.01
N GLU A 280 -4.11 -32.35 23.53
CA GLU A 280 -3.58 -32.28 22.17
C GLU A 280 -4.66 -32.66 21.15
N LEU A 281 -4.85 -31.83 20.12
CA LEU A 281 -5.80 -32.08 19.03
C LEU A 281 -5.14 -32.71 17.81
N LEU A 282 -3.82 -32.57 17.65
CA LEU A 282 -3.11 -33.14 16.51
C LEU A 282 -2.78 -34.61 16.76
N THR A 283 -3.07 -35.42 15.75
CA THR A 283 -2.56 -36.79 15.64
C THR A 283 -1.18 -36.75 14.97
N ASN A 284 -0.28 -37.63 15.41
CA ASN A 284 1.10 -37.74 14.89
C ASN A 284 1.85 -36.40 14.93
N ALA A 285 1.68 -35.65 16.03
CA ALA A 285 2.22 -34.29 16.17
C ALA A 285 3.76 -34.24 16.23
N THR A 286 4.40 -35.36 16.56
CA THR A 286 5.86 -35.55 16.65
C THR A 286 6.46 -36.27 15.44
N PHE A 287 5.65 -36.59 14.42
CA PHE A 287 6.08 -37.26 13.18
C PHE A 287 6.75 -38.64 13.36
N THR A 288 6.49 -39.32 14.48
CA THR A 288 6.99 -40.69 14.72
C THR A 288 6.41 -41.70 13.73
N LYS A 289 5.28 -41.40 13.10
CA LYS A 289 4.68 -42.18 12.01
C LYS A 289 4.85 -41.51 10.63
N GLY A 290 5.91 -40.72 10.46
CA GLY A 290 6.16 -39.99 9.22
C GLY A 290 5.08 -38.95 8.93
N SER A 291 4.53 -38.92 7.71
CA SER A 291 3.47 -37.98 7.30
C SER A 291 2.04 -38.48 7.56
N GLU A 292 1.84 -39.57 8.29
CA GLU A 292 0.48 -40.04 8.62
C GLU A 292 -0.34 -38.91 9.26
N HIS A 293 -1.59 -38.74 8.81
CA HIS A 293 -2.52 -37.62 9.14
C HIS A 293 -2.14 -36.22 8.63
N TRP A 294 -0.97 -36.04 8.03
CA TRP A 294 -0.57 -34.78 7.38
C TRP A 294 -0.63 -34.93 5.87
N THR A 295 -1.56 -34.21 5.24
CA THR A 295 -1.81 -34.30 3.79
C THR A 295 -1.15 -33.14 3.05
N GLY A 296 -0.38 -33.46 2.02
CA GLY A 296 0.15 -32.49 1.06
C GLY A 296 -0.82 -32.34 -0.12
N GLU A 297 -1.12 -31.11 -0.53
CA GLU A 297 -2.20 -30.85 -1.50
C GLU A 297 -1.85 -31.25 -2.94
N SER A 298 -0.57 -31.32 -3.30
CA SER A 298 -0.16 -31.62 -4.67
C SER A 298 1.20 -32.33 -4.70
N PRO A 299 1.22 -33.68 -4.81
CA PRO A 299 2.46 -34.45 -4.80
C PRO A 299 3.39 -34.12 -5.97
N GLU A 300 2.85 -33.57 -7.07
CA GLU A 300 3.62 -33.16 -8.24
C GLU A 300 4.54 -31.95 -8.01
N VAL A 301 4.23 -31.13 -7.01
CA VAL A 301 4.97 -29.89 -6.71
C VAL A 301 5.60 -29.90 -5.33
N MET A 302 5.18 -30.82 -4.45
CA MET A 302 5.69 -30.94 -3.09
C MET A 302 5.72 -32.40 -2.64
N THR A 303 6.78 -32.81 -1.95
CA THR A 303 6.83 -34.09 -1.24
C THR A 303 7.11 -33.89 0.24
N MET A 304 6.70 -34.88 1.05
CA MET A 304 6.93 -34.92 2.49
C MET A 304 7.49 -36.29 2.85
N ALA A 305 8.57 -36.32 3.63
CA ALA A 305 9.19 -37.55 4.10
C ALA A 305 9.67 -37.39 5.53
N ARG A 306 9.70 -38.49 6.28
CA ARG A 306 10.30 -38.50 7.62
C ARG A 306 11.81 -38.29 7.52
N ALA A 307 12.36 -37.47 8.42
CA ALA A 307 13.79 -37.28 8.61
C ALA A 307 14.12 -37.51 10.10
N ASP A 308 14.89 -38.55 10.39
CA ASP A 308 15.24 -38.95 11.75
C ASP A 308 16.45 -38.20 12.31
N GLY A 309 16.46 -37.99 13.63
CA GLY A 309 17.60 -37.41 14.36
C GLY A 309 17.88 -35.93 14.12
N ILE A 310 17.13 -35.26 13.25
CA ILE A 310 17.48 -33.93 12.73
C ILE A 310 16.96 -32.74 13.56
N ALA A 311 16.02 -32.98 14.48
CA ALA A 311 15.48 -31.98 15.41
C ALA A 311 15.90 -32.34 16.85
N ASN A 312 17.16 -32.07 17.21
CA ASN A 312 17.73 -32.43 18.51
C ASN A 312 17.55 -33.92 18.85
N GLY A 313 17.84 -34.81 17.89
CA GLY A 313 17.69 -36.26 18.07
C GLY A 313 16.26 -36.79 17.86
N LYS A 314 15.26 -35.93 17.63
CA LYS A 314 13.86 -36.34 17.35
C LYS A 314 13.55 -36.37 15.85
N PRO A 315 12.52 -37.13 15.42
CA PRO A 315 12.03 -37.08 14.04
C PRO A 315 11.48 -35.70 13.66
N ALA A 316 11.63 -35.36 12.39
CA ALA A 316 11.01 -34.23 11.74
C ALA A 316 10.38 -34.66 10.42
N LEU A 317 9.50 -33.82 9.87
CA LEU A 317 9.04 -33.95 8.50
C LEU A 317 9.88 -33.06 7.58
N HIS A 318 10.57 -33.68 6.62
CA HIS A 318 11.26 -32.99 5.54
C HIS A 318 10.28 -32.73 4.39
N ILE A 319 10.04 -31.46 4.13
CA ILE A 319 9.13 -30.98 3.09
C ILE A 319 9.96 -30.40 1.95
N ARG A 320 9.81 -30.96 0.75
CA ARG A 320 10.51 -30.52 -0.45
C ARG A 320 9.53 -29.90 -1.43
N CYS A 321 9.64 -28.58 -1.63
CA CYS A 321 8.96 -27.84 -2.68
C CYS A 321 9.77 -27.99 -3.98
N LEU A 322 9.23 -28.73 -4.95
CA LEU A 322 9.96 -29.19 -6.14
C LEU A 322 9.99 -28.12 -7.25
N LYS A 323 8.82 -27.59 -7.61
CA LYS A 323 8.62 -26.62 -8.69
C LYS A 323 7.39 -25.74 -8.42
N PRO A 324 7.35 -24.45 -8.84
CA PRO A 324 6.17 -23.62 -8.70
C PRO A 324 4.90 -24.28 -9.28
N GLY A 325 3.80 -24.26 -8.52
CA GLY A 325 2.47 -24.62 -9.00
C GLY A 325 1.77 -23.46 -9.70
N LYS A 326 0.62 -23.75 -10.33
CA LYS A 326 -0.18 -22.75 -11.06
C LYS A 326 -0.77 -21.67 -10.16
N LEU A 327 -1.13 -22.03 -8.92
CA LEU A 327 -1.74 -21.14 -7.94
C LEU A 327 -0.76 -20.86 -6.81
N ALA A 328 -0.79 -19.64 -6.26
CA ALA A 328 0.15 -19.22 -5.20
C ALA A 328 0.04 -20.09 -3.93
N TRP A 329 -1.09 -20.76 -3.73
CA TRP A 329 -1.36 -21.65 -2.61
C TRP A 329 -1.23 -23.13 -2.97
N THR A 330 -0.62 -23.53 -4.10
CA THR A 330 -0.56 -24.97 -4.48
C THR A 330 0.26 -25.81 -3.48
N MET A 331 1.30 -25.22 -2.88
CA MET A 331 2.19 -25.89 -1.94
C MET A 331 1.69 -25.75 -0.50
N GLN A 332 0.87 -26.70 -0.05
CA GLN A 332 0.32 -26.70 1.31
C GLN A 332 0.36 -28.08 1.93
N MET A 333 0.50 -28.10 3.26
CA MET A 333 0.28 -29.29 4.07
C MET A 333 -0.68 -28.96 5.21
N HIS A 334 -1.50 -29.92 5.61
CA HIS A 334 -2.48 -29.71 6.69
C HIS A 334 -2.95 -31.02 7.32
N GLN A 335 -3.51 -30.90 8.53
CA GLN A 335 -4.27 -31.94 9.20
C GLN A 335 -5.74 -31.50 9.28
N ILE A 336 -6.66 -32.37 8.86
CA ILE A 336 -8.13 -32.14 8.81
C ILE A 336 -8.84 -32.79 10.00
N GLY A 337 -10.16 -32.67 10.09
CA GLY A 337 -10.95 -33.38 11.10
C GLY A 337 -10.94 -32.73 12.48
N LEU A 338 -10.47 -31.48 12.60
CA LEU A 338 -10.26 -30.81 13.87
C LEU A 338 -11.56 -30.23 14.42
N GLU A 339 -11.84 -30.53 15.70
CA GLU A 339 -12.99 -29.97 16.41
C GLU A 339 -12.63 -28.67 17.11
N LEU A 340 -13.00 -27.55 16.50
CA LEU A 340 -12.80 -26.21 17.07
C LEU A 340 -14.14 -25.64 17.56
N LYS A 341 -14.12 -24.95 18.71
CA LYS A 341 -15.29 -24.33 19.32
C LYS A 341 -15.25 -22.82 19.10
N ASP A 342 -16.36 -22.25 18.66
CA ASP A 342 -16.44 -20.83 18.35
C ASP A 342 -16.10 -19.97 19.59
N GLY A 343 -15.29 -18.93 19.39
CA GLY A 343 -14.85 -18.03 20.45
C GLY A 343 -13.82 -18.61 21.43
N LYS A 344 -13.39 -19.87 21.28
CA LYS A 344 -12.35 -20.47 22.14
C LYS A 344 -10.92 -20.19 21.64
N PRO A 345 -9.95 -19.96 22.55
CA PRO A 345 -8.56 -19.81 22.18
C PRO A 345 -7.92 -21.17 21.88
N TYR A 346 -7.01 -21.18 20.93
CA TYR A 346 -6.16 -22.31 20.60
C TYR A 346 -4.74 -21.84 20.38
N THR A 347 -3.76 -22.59 20.90
CA THR A 347 -2.34 -22.34 20.69
C THR A 347 -1.77 -23.39 19.75
N PHE A 348 -1.24 -22.93 18.60
CA PHE A 348 -0.51 -23.75 17.63
C PHE A 348 0.99 -23.53 17.80
N HIS A 349 1.70 -24.57 18.22
CA HIS A 349 3.14 -24.59 18.43
C HIS A 349 3.83 -25.53 17.44
N PHE A 350 5.03 -25.17 17.01
CA PHE A 350 5.88 -26.01 16.16
C PHE A 350 7.31 -25.48 16.13
N GLN A 351 8.24 -26.33 15.73
CA GLN A 351 9.60 -25.96 15.36
C GLN A 351 9.78 -26.07 13.85
N MET A 352 10.44 -25.08 13.23
CA MET A 352 10.72 -25.13 11.81
C MET A 352 12.10 -24.56 11.49
N ARG A 353 12.75 -25.15 10.47
CA ARG A 353 13.87 -24.57 9.73
C ARG A 353 13.70 -24.73 8.23
N SER A 354 14.47 -24.00 7.45
CA SER A 354 14.42 -24.00 5.98
C SER A 354 15.82 -23.88 5.40
N ALA A 355 16.08 -24.51 4.25
CA ALA A 355 17.42 -24.50 3.65
C ALA A 355 17.90 -23.08 3.26
N LYS A 356 16.97 -22.19 2.94
CA LYS A 356 17.20 -20.76 2.65
C LYS A 356 16.12 -19.93 3.31
N PRO A 357 16.41 -18.68 3.73
CA PRO A 357 15.41 -17.77 4.28
C PRO A 357 14.14 -17.71 3.42
N ALA A 358 13.00 -17.97 4.05
CA ALA A 358 11.72 -18.11 3.36
C ALA A 358 10.56 -17.66 4.23
N LYS A 359 9.47 -17.21 3.59
CA LYS A 359 8.24 -16.78 4.24
C LYS A 359 7.19 -17.87 4.16
N VAL A 360 6.86 -18.51 5.27
CA VAL A 360 5.81 -19.54 5.36
C VAL A 360 4.57 -18.94 6.01
N GLN A 361 3.40 -19.54 5.79
CA GLN A 361 2.14 -19.06 6.35
C GLN A 361 1.42 -20.18 7.11
N THR A 362 1.06 -19.93 8.37
CA THR A 362 0.15 -20.80 9.11
C THR A 362 -1.29 -20.43 8.82
N VAL A 363 -2.16 -21.42 8.64
CA VAL A 363 -3.58 -21.19 8.37
C VAL A 363 -4.44 -22.23 9.07
N ALA A 364 -5.44 -21.78 9.82
CA ALA A 364 -6.59 -22.57 10.26
C ALA A 364 -7.81 -22.17 9.42
N ARG A 365 -8.44 -23.14 8.76
CA ARG A 365 -9.59 -22.91 7.86
C ARG A 365 -10.54 -24.10 7.83
N LEU A 366 -11.68 -23.97 7.17
CA LEU A 366 -12.55 -25.10 6.87
C LEU A 366 -11.80 -26.13 6.01
N ASP A 367 -12.01 -27.41 6.28
CA ASP A 367 -11.44 -28.52 5.48
C ASP A 367 -12.21 -28.74 4.17
N HIS A 368 -13.44 -28.26 4.09
CA HIS A 368 -14.27 -28.22 2.89
C HIS A 368 -14.69 -26.79 2.53
N ALA A 369 -15.06 -26.57 1.27
CA ALA A 369 -15.61 -25.30 0.83
C ALA A 369 -16.92 -25.01 1.56
N HIS A 370 -17.10 -23.78 2.04
CA HIS A 370 -18.35 -23.34 2.64
C HIS A 370 -19.47 -23.45 1.59
N PRO A 371 -20.62 -24.07 1.90
CA PRO A 371 -21.67 -24.35 0.92
C PRO A 371 -22.15 -23.11 0.15
N GLU A 372 -22.24 -21.96 0.83
CA GLU A 372 -22.72 -20.71 0.21
C GLU A 372 -21.62 -19.92 -0.51
N SER A 373 -20.41 -19.84 0.06
CA SER A 373 -19.37 -18.96 -0.47
C SER A 373 -18.45 -19.68 -1.45
N GLY A 374 -18.48 -21.02 -1.47
CA GLY A 374 -17.57 -21.87 -2.23
C GLY A 374 -16.11 -21.76 -1.78
N ARG A 375 -15.83 -21.14 -0.63
CA ARG A 375 -14.47 -20.85 -0.14
C ARG A 375 -14.12 -21.68 1.08
N PHE A 376 -12.83 -22.02 1.20
CA PHE A 376 -12.27 -22.60 2.42
C PHE A 376 -12.00 -21.48 3.43
N GLU A 377 -13.05 -21.06 4.13
CA GLU A 377 -13.03 -19.89 5.00
C GLU A 377 -12.03 -20.06 6.16
N VAL A 378 -11.28 -19.00 6.46
CA VAL A 378 -10.35 -18.95 7.59
C VAL A 378 -11.17 -18.95 8.88
N VAL A 379 -10.87 -19.89 9.78
CA VAL A 379 -11.58 -20.06 11.06
C VAL A 379 -10.78 -19.53 12.25
N GLY A 380 -9.73 -18.73 12.01
CA GLY A 380 -8.97 -18.08 13.08
C GLY A 380 -7.55 -17.70 12.65
N LEU A 381 -6.62 -18.66 12.76
CA LEU A 381 -5.21 -18.45 12.44
C LEU A 381 -5.00 -18.19 10.94
N ASN A 382 -4.32 -17.10 10.60
CA ASN A 382 -3.86 -16.82 9.24
C ASN A 382 -2.63 -15.91 9.29
N ARG A 383 -1.45 -16.48 9.56
CA ARG A 383 -0.27 -15.71 9.95
C ARG A 383 0.97 -16.10 9.15
N PRO A 384 1.57 -15.16 8.38
CA PRO A 384 2.89 -15.37 7.82
C PRO A 384 3.98 -15.25 8.88
N PHE A 385 5.06 -16.00 8.70
CA PHE A 385 6.28 -15.93 9.52
C PHE A 385 7.52 -16.17 8.65
N GLN A 386 8.68 -15.71 9.13
CA GLN A 386 9.96 -15.94 8.47
C GLN A 386 10.65 -17.14 9.13
N VAL A 387 11.22 -18.01 8.29
CA VAL A 387 12.03 -19.15 8.70
C VAL A 387 13.39 -19.09 8.03
N GLY A 388 14.42 -19.54 8.72
CA GLY A 388 15.81 -19.56 8.24
C GLY A 388 16.47 -20.93 8.40
N PRO A 389 17.79 -21.02 8.15
CA PRO A 389 18.57 -22.26 8.27
C PRO A 389 18.56 -22.89 9.68
N GLU A 390 18.45 -22.04 10.71
CA GLU A 390 18.41 -22.46 12.11
C GLU A 390 17.02 -22.93 12.53
N TRP A 391 16.98 -23.94 13.41
CA TRP A 391 15.75 -24.34 14.09
C TRP A 391 15.25 -23.21 14.97
N GLN A 392 13.96 -22.90 14.84
CA GLN A 392 13.29 -21.90 15.65
C GLN A 392 11.95 -22.42 16.15
N ASP A 393 11.62 -22.06 17.38
CA ASP A 393 10.32 -22.30 18.01
C ASP A 393 9.32 -21.20 17.63
N TYR A 394 8.14 -21.64 17.22
CA TYR A 394 7.01 -20.77 16.91
C TYR A 394 5.81 -21.17 17.76
N SER A 395 5.07 -20.18 18.25
CA SER A 395 3.83 -20.38 19.00
C SER A 395 2.86 -19.25 18.67
N PHE A 396 1.69 -19.61 18.15
CA PHE A 396 0.65 -18.67 17.76
C PHE A 396 -0.66 -19.04 18.45
N THR A 397 -1.20 -18.11 19.23
CA THR A 397 -2.54 -18.25 19.80
C THR A 397 -3.55 -17.53 18.92
N PHE A 398 -4.71 -18.13 18.67
CA PHE A 398 -5.80 -17.55 17.91
C PHE A 398 -7.16 -17.89 18.53
N LEU A 399 -8.17 -17.04 18.33
CA LEU A 399 -9.57 -17.41 18.60
C LEU A 399 -10.16 -18.12 17.39
N ALA A 400 -10.79 -19.28 17.62
CA ALA A 400 -11.61 -19.90 16.59
C ALA A 400 -12.84 -19.03 16.29
N ARG A 401 -13.16 -18.85 15.01
CA ARG A 401 -14.28 -18.02 14.54
C ARG A 401 -15.07 -18.76 13.48
N LYS A 402 -16.36 -18.97 13.74
CA LYS A 402 -17.27 -19.72 12.88
C LYS A 402 -16.73 -21.11 12.45
N PRO A 403 -16.12 -21.91 13.35
CA PRO A 403 -15.72 -23.27 13.01
C PRO A 403 -16.95 -24.15 12.75
N ARG A 404 -16.74 -25.30 12.08
CA ARG A 404 -17.83 -26.24 11.75
C ARG A 404 -17.58 -27.63 12.32
N GLY A 405 -17.92 -27.88 13.59
CA GLY A 405 -17.76 -29.21 14.20
C GLY A 405 -16.35 -29.76 13.98
N LYS A 406 -16.23 -30.97 13.43
CA LYS A 406 -14.95 -31.58 13.01
C LYS A 406 -14.45 -31.17 11.61
N GLY A 407 -15.16 -30.29 10.91
CA GLY A 407 -14.86 -29.82 9.55
C GLY A 407 -13.82 -28.70 9.48
N ASN A 408 -12.74 -28.78 10.27
CA ASN A 408 -11.69 -27.76 10.29
C ASN A 408 -10.33 -28.39 10.07
N ARG A 409 -9.40 -27.58 9.57
CA ARG A 409 -8.00 -27.95 9.35
C ARG A 409 -7.04 -26.88 9.80
N ILE A 410 -5.83 -27.30 10.15
CA ILE A 410 -4.69 -26.43 10.41
C ILE A 410 -3.49 -26.89 9.60
N GLY A 411 -2.66 -25.95 9.17
CA GLY A 411 -1.45 -26.30 8.45
C GLY A 411 -0.64 -25.11 7.96
N PHE A 412 0.16 -25.40 6.95
CA PHE A 412 1.16 -24.49 6.40
C PHE A 412 0.97 -24.33 4.89
N THR A 413 1.10 -23.10 4.42
CA THR A 413 1.27 -22.76 3.01
C THR A 413 2.70 -22.28 2.80
N PHE A 414 3.40 -22.89 1.87
CA PHE A 414 4.80 -22.58 1.57
C PHE A 414 4.91 -21.62 0.38
N PRO A 415 6.03 -20.89 0.24
CA PRO A 415 6.33 -20.13 -0.96
C PRO A 415 6.16 -20.99 -2.20
N ASN A 416 5.42 -20.50 -3.21
CA ASN A 416 5.21 -21.20 -4.48
C ASN A 416 6.46 -21.20 -5.37
N GLN A 417 7.58 -21.70 -4.84
CA GLN A 417 8.90 -21.74 -5.45
C GLN A 417 9.67 -22.95 -4.90
N LYS A 418 10.78 -23.31 -5.55
CA LYS A 418 11.64 -24.40 -5.08
C LYS A 418 12.23 -24.08 -3.69
N GLY A 419 12.19 -25.05 -2.77
CA GLY A 419 12.67 -24.86 -1.40
C GLY A 419 12.57 -26.13 -0.56
N GLU A 420 13.28 -26.16 0.57
CA GLU A 420 13.28 -27.29 1.50
C GLU A 420 13.08 -26.79 2.93
N PHE A 421 12.23 -27.51 3.66
CA PHE A 421 11.80 -27.16 5.01
C PHE A 421 11.82 -28.40 5.89
N TRP A 422 12.06 -28.21 7.18
CA TRP A 422 11.96 -29.26 8.19
C TRP A 422 11.04 -28.78 9.30
N LEU A 423 10.04 -29.59 9.63
CA LEU A 423 9.01 -29.31 10.63
C LEU A 423 9.09 -30.35 11.75
N ALA A 424 9.11 -29.91 12.99
CA ALA A 424 9.17 -30.79 14.15
C ALA A 424 8.26 -30.29 15.27
N ASN A 425 7.94 -31.18 16.22
CA ASN A 425 7.26 -30.85 17.47
C ASN A 425 6.00 -29.99 17.29
N THR A 426 5.13 -30.36 16.36
CA THR A 426 3.85 -29.68 16.19
C THR A 426 2.92 -29.97 17.37
N SER A 427 2.07 -29.01 17.72
CA SER A 427 1.06 -29.14 18.77
C SER A 427 -0.05 -28.13 18.53
N LEU A 428 -1.32 -28.55 18.64
CA LEU A 428 -2.47 -27.66 18.66
C LEU A 428 -3.30 -28.02 19.90
N LYS A 429 -3.39 -27.09 20.84
CA LYS A 429 -4.16 -27.29 22.07
C LYS A 429 -5.20 -26.19 22.25
N PRO A 430 -6.40 -26.48 22.78
CA PRO A 430 -7.26 -25.44 23.34
C PRO A 430 -6.50 -24.69 24.44
N GLY A 431 -6.87 -23.44 24.67
CA GLY A 431 -6.21 -22.59 25.65
C GLY A 431 -5.22 -21.61 25.02
N GLY A 432 -4.55 -20.87 25.89
CA GLY A 432 -3.66 -19.78 25.53
C GLY A 432 -4.22 -18.41 25.90
N ARG A 433 -3.42 -17.39 25.61
CA ARG A 433 -3.74 -15.99 25.89
C ARG A 433 -4.15 -15.25 24.63
N ILE A 434 -5.31 -14.60 24.66
CA ILE A 434 -5.76 -13.67 23.62
C ILE A 434 -6.14 -12.33 24.26
N GLY A 435 -5.50 -11.28 23.76
CA GLY A 435 -5.70 -9.92 24.22
C GLY A 435 -5.49 -9.72 25.72
N GLY A 436 -6.02 -8.61 26.23
CA GLY A 436 -5.71 -8.16 27.59
C GLY A 436 -4.31 -7.56 27.69
N ILE A 437 -3.93 -7.20 28.92
CA ILE A 437 -2.58 -6.77 29.27
C ILE A 437 -1.71 -8.02 29.50
N THR A 438 -0.50 -8.03 28.93
CA THR A 438 0.48 -9.12 29.10
C THR A 438 1.19 -8.98 30.45
N PRO A 439 1.64 -10.07 31.11
CA PRO A 439 2.49 -9.95 32.29
C PRO A 439 3.69 -9.03 32.05
N GLY A 440 3.90 -8.07 32.97
CA GLY A 440 4.94 -7.04 32.87
C GLY A 440 4.52 -5.75 32.16
N GLU A 441 3.33 -5.71 31.55
CA GLU A 441 2.75 -4.50 30.99
C GLU A 441 1.81 -3.84 32.01
N SER A 442 1.74 -2.51 32.00
CA SER A 442 0.73 -1.75 32.71
C SER A 442 0.50 -0.39 32.05
N LEU A 443 -0.70 0.14 32.22
CA LEU A 443 -1.06 1.47 31.73
C LEU A 443 -0.31 2.56 32.50
N GLU A 444 -0.13 2.36 33.81
CA GLU A 444 0.54 3.27 34.72
C GLU A 444 2.02 3.44 34.33
N ALA A 445 2.68 2.37 33.87
CA ALA A 445 4.04 2.42 33.35
C ALA A 445 4.11 2.81 31.86
N GLY A 446 2.96 2.94 31.18
CA GLY A 446 2.89 3.24 29.75
C GLY A 446 3.48 2.14 28.85
N THR A 447 3.43 0.88 29.30
CA THR A 447 4.14 -0.25 28.66
C THR A 447 3.22 -1.21 27.91
N ILE A 448 1.90 -0.98 27.88
CA ILE A 448 0.96 -1.85 27.15
C ILE A 448 1.29 -1.78 25.65
N ARG A 449 1.68 -2.90 25.04
CA ARG A 449 1.98 -2.93 23.61
C ARG A 449 0.71 -2.79 22.77
N ARG A 450 0.86 -2.26 21.55
CA ARG A 450 -0.22 -2.29 20.57
C ARG A 450 -0.50 -3.72 20.10
N PRO A 451 -1.73 -4.01 19.68
CA PRO A 451 -2.02 -5.20 18.89
C PRO A 451 -1.22 -5.25 17.58
N LEU A 452 -0.74 -6.45 17.22
CA LEU A 452 -0.11 -6.70 15.91
C LEU A 452 -1.11 -7.19 14.85
N GLY A 453 -2.28 -7.66 15.28
CA GLY A 453 -3.33 -8.12 14.38
C GLY A 453 -4.60 -8.55 15.12
N ILE A 454 -5.70 -8.65 14.37
CA ILE A 454 -7.01 -9.04 14.89
C ILE A 454 -7.05 -10.46 15.47
N ALA A 455 -6.18 -11.36 14.99
CA ALA A 455 -6.14 -12.74 15.45
C ALA A 455 -5.62 -12.88 16.90
N GLU A 456 -4.76 -11.96 17.33
CA GLU A 456 -4.12 -11.95 18.66
C GLU A 456 -4.85 -11.03 19.66
N SER A 457 -6.00 -10.47 19.24
CA SER A 457 -6.74 -9.47 20.01
C SER A 457 -8.16 -9.93 20.26
N THR A 458 -8.74 -9.51 21.38
CA THR A 458 -10.19 -9.53 21.51
C THR A 458 -10.81 -8.49 20.57
N ALA A 459 -12.10 -8.63 20.24
CA ALA A 459 -12.79 -7.67 19.37
C ALA A 459 -12.78 -6.25 19.97
N ALA A 460 -12.90 -6.13 21.29
CA ALA A 460 -12.84 -4.87 22.00
C ALA A 460 -11.46 -4.21 21.90
N GLN A 461 -10.39 -4.96 22.16
CA GLN A 461 -9.01 -4.47 22.05
C GLN A 461 -8.67 -4.06 20.62
N TRP A 462 -9.08 -4.85 19.62
CA TRP A 462 -8.84 -4.50 18.22
C TRP A 462 -9.58 -3.22 17.82
N ARG A 463 -10.86 -3.08 18.22
CA ARG A 463 -11.65 -1.86 17.96
C ARG A 463 -11.01 -0.63 18.60
N ASP A 464 -10.54 -0.74 19.84
CA ASP A 464 -9.86 0.36 20.53
C ASP A 464 -8.54 0.72 19.82
N TRP A 465 -7.78 -0.28 19.37
CA TRP A 465 -6.56 -0.04 18.59
C TRP A 465 -6.85 0.67 17.26
N ILE A 466 -7.88 0.23 16.53
CA ILE A 466 -8.33 0.92 15.31
C ILE A 466 -8.73 2.36 15.62
N ALA A 467 -9.49 2.61 16.68
CA ALA A 467 -9.89 3.95 17.08
C ALA A 467 -8.69 4.85 17.43
N CYS A 468 -7.69 4.32 18.15
CA CYS A 468 -6.44 5.03 18.43
C CYS A 468 -5.69 5.39 17.15
N VAL A 469 -5.55 4.45 16.20
CA VAL A 469 -4.89 4.69 14.92
C VAL A 469 -5.62 5.77 14.10
N CYS A 470 -6.96 5.74 14.09
CA CYS A 470 -7.75 6.78 13.44
C CYS A 470 -7.53 8.17 14.07
N GLU A 471 -7.42 8.24 15.40
CA GLU A 471 -7.17 9.49 16.13
C GLU A 471 -5.76 10.03 15.87
N ILE A 472 -4.74 9.16 15.83
CA ILE A 472 -3.37 9.51 15.43
C ILE A 472 -3.37 10.12 14.02
N GLU A 473 -3.99 9.44 13.06
CA GLU A 473 -4.01 9.88 11.66
C GLU A 473 -4.77 11.21 11.51
N SER A 474 -5.96 11.34 12.09
CA SER A 474 -6.75 12.58 12.04
C SER A 474 -6.02 13.75 12.68
N THR A 475 -5.33 13.51 13.80
CA THR A 475 -4.55 14.54 14.51
C THR A 475 -3.41 15.06 13.63
N TYR A 476 -2.63 14.16 13.01
CA TYR A 476 -1.54 14.55 12.11
C TYR A 476 -2.06 15.40 10.94
N PHE A 477 -3.15 14.99 10.31
CA PHE A 477 -3.71 15.70 9.17
C PHE A 477 -4.30 17.07 9.58
N ALA A 478 -4.97 17.17 10.73
CA ALA A 478 -5.40 18.45 11.28
C ALA A 478 -4.21 19.36 11.61
N GLU A 479 -3.15 18.81 12.21
CA GLU A 479 -1.91 19.53 12.53
C GLU A 479 -1.23 20.06 11.27
N MET A 480 -1.07 19.24 10.24
CA MET A 480 -0.47 19.64 8.97
C MET A 480 -1.33 20.68 8.25
N ARG A 481 -2.66 20.53 8.25
CA ARG A 481 -3.56 21.54 7.67
C ARG A 481 -3.41 22.87 8.40
N ARG A 482 -3.42 22.86 9.73
CA ARG A 482 -3.20 24.05 10.56
C ARG A 482 -1.86 24.71 10.23
N PHE A 483 -0.78 23.94 10.24
CA PHE A 483 0.56 24.41 9.90
C PHE A 483 0.59 25.08 8.50
N LEU A 484 -0.03 24.47 7.50
CA LEU A 484 -0.08 25.05 6.15
C LEU A 484 -0.92 26.33 6.10
N LYS A 485 -2.11 26.34 6.70
CA LYS A 485 -3.06 27.46 6.62
C LYS A 485 -2.68 28.64 7.52
N GLU A 486 -2.33 28.36 8.77
CA GLU A 486 -2.13 29.36 9.82
C GLU A 486 -0.66 29.77 9.91
N ASP A 487 0.28 28.82 9.95
CA ASP A 487 1.69 29.14 10.16
C ASP A 487 2.37 29.60 8.86
N LEU A 488 2.11 28.93 7.73
CA LEU A 488 2.71 29.28 6.43
C LEU A 488 1.85 30.25 5.60
N GLY A 489 0.56 30.39 5.91
CA GLY A 489 -0.35 31.29 5.18
C GLY A 489 -0.79 30.76 3.81
N VAL A 490 -0.89 29.44 3.61
CA VAL A 490 -1.41 28.83 2.37
C VAL A 490 -2.87 29.24 2.16
N LYS A 491 -3.14 29.98 1.08
CA LYS A 491 -4.48 30.51 0.76
C LYS A 491 -5.30 29.60 -0.16
N CYS A 492 -4.65 28.77 -0.97
CA CYS A 492 -5.31 27.80 -1.85
C CYS A 492 -5.84 26.57 -1.09
N PRO A 493 -6.75 25.78 -1.68
CA PRO A 493 -7.23 24.53 -1.11
C PRO A 493 -6.11 23.54 -0.74
N VAL A 494 -6.25 22.94 0.44
CA VAL A 494 -5.36 21.89 0.96
C VAL A 494 -6.09 20.56 0.97
N ILE A 495 -5.42 19.53 0.45
CA ILE A 495 -5.84 18.13 0.53
C ILE A 495 -4.96 17.41 1.57
N GLY A 496 -5.53 16.43 2.26
CA GLY A 496 -4.77 15.51 3.09
C GLY A 496 -4.03 14.49 2.23
N SER A 497 -4.73 13.39 1.92
CA SER A 497 -4.31 12.33 1.02
C SER A 497 -5.52 11.80 0.24
N GLN A 498 -5.37 10.69 -0.49
CA GLN A 498 -6.49 10.12 -1.22
C GLN A 498 -7.57 9.57 -0.27
N VAL A 499 -8.84 9.87 -0.53
CA VAL A 499 -10.03 9.52 0.30
C VAL A 499 -10.14 8.02 0.60
N SER A 500 -9.77 7.15 -0.34
CA SER A 500 -9.90 5.68 -0.16
C SER A 500 -8.84 5.08 0.75
N TYR A 501 -7.74 5.80 1.05
CA TYR A 501 -6.69 5.31 1.91
C TYR A 501 -7.14 5.40 3.38
N GLY A 502 -7.36 4.24 4.01
CA GLY A 502 -7.97 4.14 5.34
C GLY A 502 -9.47 3.77 5.32
N GLY A 503 -10.05 3.50 4.14
CA GLY A 503 -11.46 3.12 4.04
C GLY A 503 -12.39 4.26 4.48
N ILE A 504 -13.47 3.94 5.21
CA ILE A 504 -14.45 4.94 5.67
C ILE A 504 -13.82 6.04 6.55
N TYR A 505 -12.80 5.69 7.34
CA TYR A 505 -12.06 6.66 8.15
C TYR A 505 -11.16 7.57 7.30
N GLY A 506 -10.67 7.09 6.16
CA GLY A 506 -9.99 7.95 5.18
C GLY A 506 -10.93 9.03 4.64
N ALA A 507 -12.20 8.67 4.44
CA ALA A 507 -13.25 9.60 4.04
C ALA A 507 -13.56 10.64 5.13
N LEU A 508 -13.67 10.22 6.40
CA LEU A 508 -13.87 11.14 7.53
C LEU A 508 -12.69 12.11 7.71
N ARG A 509 -11.46 11.61 7.57
CA ARG A 509 -10.22 12.41 7.61
C ARG A 509 -10.16 13.44 6.50
N GLU A 510 -10.50 13.07 5.26
CA GLU A 510 -10.57 14.04 4.15
C GLU A 510 -11.75 15.01 4.29
N GLY A 511 -12.81 14.63 5.00
CA GLY A 511 -13.91 15.54 5.36
C GLY A 511 -13.47 16.75 6.21
N THR A 512 -12.28 16.72 6.82
CA THR A 512 -11.71 17.86 7.55
C THR A 512 -10.75 18.70 6.70
N MET A 513 -10.58 18.37 5.42
CA MET A 513 -9.75 19.09 4.44
C MET A 513 -10.62 20.05 3.61
N ASP A 514 -10.01 20.80 2.69
CA ASP A 514 -10.78 21.75 1.86
C ASP A 514 -11.55 21.04 0.74
N TYR A 515 -11.07 19.88 0.27
CA TYR A 515 -11.79 18.97 -0.62
C TYR A 515 -11.15 17.57 -0.60
N GLY A 516 -11.92 16.56 -1.00
CA GLY A 516 -11.43 15.17 -1.11
C GLY A 516 -10.79 14.89 -2.48
N ASP A 517 -9.64 14.23 -2.46
CA ASP A 517 -8.96 13.69 -3.65
C ASP A 517 -9.22 12.19 -3.83
N MET A 518 -9.33 11.74 -5.08
CA MET A 518 -9.57 10.35 -5.43
C MET A 518 -8.92 9.98 -6.76
N HIS A 519 -8.23 8.84 -6.78
CA HIS A 519 -7.62 8.30 -7.98
C HIS A 519 -8.44 7.15 -8.55
N ALA A 520 -8.66 7.18 -9.86
CA ALA A 520 -9.15 6.03 -10.60
C ALA A 520 -8.49 5.99 -11.98
N TYR A 521 -8.08 4.79 -12.37
CA TYR A 521 -7.50 4.53 -13.69
C TYR A 521 -8.46 3.65 -14.46
N TRP A 522 -8.76 4.06 -15.69
CA TRP A 522 -9.54 3.24 -16.60
C TRP A 522 -8.79 1.94 -16.89
N GLN A 523 -7.54 2.05 -17.37
CA GLN A 523 -6.64 0.94 -17.58
C GLN A 523 -5.20 1.35 -17.25
N HIS A 524 -4.45 0.47 -16.60
CA HIS A 524 -3.05 0.69 -16.22
C HIS A 524 -2.15 -0.26 -17.03
N PRO A 525 -0.92 0.15 -17.40
CA PRO A 525 0.01 -0.74 -18.07
C PRO A 525 0.26 -2.02 -17.26
N ARG A 526 0.23 -3.14 -17.98
CA ARG A 526 0.66 -4.45 -17.49
C ARG A 526 2.05 -4.73 -18.06
N PHE A 527 3.03 -4.83 -17.17
CA PHE A 527 4.39 -5.22 -17.51
C PHE A 527 4.46 -6.74 -17.64
N LEU A 528 4.91 -7.25 -18.79
CA LEU A 528 4.78 -8.68 -19.13
C LEU A 528 5.94 -9.53 -18.61
N GLY A 529 7.06 -8.90 -18.22
CA GLY A 529 8.20 -9.54 -17.57
C GLY A 529 8.48 -8.92 -16.20
N ARG A 530 9.32 -7.89 -16.17
CA ARG A 530 9.73 -7.16 -14.96
C ARG A 530 8.80 -5.98 -14.68
N ALA A 531 8.52 -5.72 -13.40
CA ALA A 531 7.79 -4.51 -12.98
C ALA A 531 8.49 -3.23 -13.48
N TRP A 532 7.70 -2.31 -14.07
CA TRP A 532 8.16 -1.03 -14.61
C TRP A 532 9.13 -1.14 -15.79
N ASP A 533 9.11 -2.25 -16.52
CA ASP A 533 9.87 -2.38 -17.77
C ASP A 533 9.25 -1.53 -18.89
N MET A 534 9.86 -0.38 -19.17
CA MET A 534 9.41 0.55 -20.21
C MET A 534 9.51 0.00 -21.64
N ARG A 535 10.20 -1.14 -21.83
CA ARG A 535 10.34 -1.82 -23.13
C ARG A 535 9.40 -3.00 -23.30
N ASN A 536 8.76 -3.46 -22.22
CA ASN A 536 7.94 -4.68 -22.24
C ASN A 536 6.65 -4.53 -21.41
N TRP A 537 5.71 -3.77 -21.96
CA TRP A 537 4.41 -3.52 -21.35
C TRP A 537 3.30 -3.47 -22.41
N ARG A 538 2.07 -3.72 -21.97
CA ARG A 538 0.86 -3.51 -22.78
C ARG A 538 -0.22 -2.79 -21.98
N VAL A 539 -1.07 -2.05 -22.66
CA VAL A 539 -2.34 -1.51 -22.15
C VAL A 539 -3.45 -2.07 -23.03
N ALA A 540 -4.56 -2.51 -22.42
CA ALA A 540 -5.64 -3.15 -23.17
C ALA A 540 -6.42 -2.18 -24.09
N ASN A 541 -6.41 -0.89 -23.77
CA ASN A 541 -6.97 0.21 -24.56
C ASN A 541 -8.43 0.00 -25.01
N THR A 542 -9.26 -0.58 -24.15
CA THR A 542 -10.68 -0.78 -24.43
C THR A 542 -11.44 0.55 -24.30
N PRO A 543 -12.50 0.81 -25.08
CA PRO A 543 -13.30 2.03 -24.93
C PRO A 543 -14.00 2.09 -23.56
N MET A 544 -13.91 3.24 -22.87
CA MET A 544 -14.59 3.42 -21.57
C MET A 544 -16.12 3.44 -21.69
N VAL A 545 -16.63 3.83 -22.86
CA VAL A 545 -18.06 3.85 -23.18
C VAL A 545 -18.70 2.46 -23.22
N ASP A 546 -17.91 1.41 -23.42
CA ASP A 546 -18.41 0.02 -23.49
C ASP A 546 -18.65 -0.59 -22.09
N ALA A 547 -18.20 0.06 -21.02
CA ALA A 547 -18.46 -0.39 -19.65
C ALA A 547 -18.71 0.79 -18.68
N PRO A 548 -19.83 1.51 -18.83
CA PRO A 548 -20.11 2.73 -18.08
C PRO A 548 -20.14 2.51 -16.56
N GLU A 549 -20.65 1.36 -16.09
CA GLU A 549 -20.69 0.99 -14.66
C GLU A 549 -19.29 0.79 -14.04
N ARG A 550 -18.29 0.48 -14.87
CA ARG A 550 -16.89 0.28 -14.47
C ARG A 550 -16.01 1.49 -14.79
N SER A 551 -16.59 2.53 -15.37
CA SER A 551 -15.88 3.74 -15.78
C SER A 551 -15.18 4.41 -14.61
N THR A 552 -14.14 5.20 -14.92
CA THR A 552 -13.45 6.02 -13.93
C THR A 552 -14.43 6.91 -13.18
N LEU A 553 -15.37 7.56 -13.89
CA LEU A 553 -16.37 8.45 -13.28
C LEU A 553 -17.28 7.71 -12.29
N ALA A 554 -17.80 6.54 -12.66
CA ALA A 554 -18.64 5.74 -11.77
C ALA A 554 -17.89 5.28 -10.50
N ARG A 555 -16.59 4.97 -10.63
CA ARG A 555 -15.73 4.63 -9.48
C ARG A 555 -15.49 5.84 -8.57
N LEU A 556 -15.17 6.99 -9.14
CA LEU A 556 -14.95 8.23 -8.39
C LEU A 556 -16.24 8.69 -7.66
N ALA A 557 -17.41 8.54 -8.29
CA ALA A 557 -18.69 8.96 -7.73
C ALA A 557 -19.03 8.30 -6.39
N ARG A 558 -18.54 7.08 -6.13
CA ARG A 558 -18.73 6.35 -4.86
C ARG A 558 -18.02 6.98 -3.66
N HIS A 559 -17.15 7.95 -3.92
CA HIS A 559 -16.34 8.63 -2.91
C HIS A 559 -16.68 10.12 -2.80
N ARG A 560 -17.79 10.56 -3.40
CA ARG A 560 -18.35 11.87 -3.08
C ARG A 560 -18.83 11.85 -1.63
N LEU A 561 -18.22 12.72 -0.82
CA LEU A 561 -18.54 12.93 0.59
C LEU A 561 -19.69 13.92 0.75
#